data_AF-A0A257RET1-F1
#
_entry.id   AF-A0A257RET1-F1
#
_cell.length_a   1.000
_cell.length_b   1.000
_cell.length_c   1.000
_cell.angle_alpha   90.00
_cell.angle_beta   90.00
_cell.angle_gamma   90.00
#
_symmetry.space_group_name_H-M   'P 1'
#
loop_
_entity.id
_entity.type
_entity.pdbx_description
1 polymer ?
#
loop_
_entity_poly.entity_id
_entity_poly.type
_entity_poly.pdbx_seq_one_letter_code
_entity_poly.pdbx_strand_id
1 'polypeptide(L)'
;EAGIVYIGAEVNPGDILVGKVTPKGESPMTPEEKLLRAIFGEKASDVRDTSLKLPPGVSGTIVDVRVFNRRGVDKDERALAIERSEIERLAKDRDDERAIQERAFLNRLREKLLGQLAGSGYKGVRSGSEINAELLAEVPRNAWRNLTVQDDHVMAEIETLKREFDAAVHKLQARFESKVEKLQRGDEMPPGVMKMVKVFIAVKRKLQPGDKMAGRHGNKGVVSKVVPIEDMPFLEDGTAVDIVLNPLGVPSRMNVGQILETHLGWACANLGRQIGELVDNYRRTGQERERLHAMLKDVYGEEIYTKQIEIMDDADVAELCGNIRKGVPIATPVFDGARITDIEDMLAKAGVDISGQMTLADGRTGEQFERKVTVGYMYMLKLGHMV
;
A
#
# COMPACT_ATOMS: atom_id res chain seq x y z
N GLU A 1 4.17 31.44 10.58
CA GLU A 1 5.17 32.39 10.05
C GLU A 1 4.99 32.66 8.55
N ALA A 2 5.16 31.70 7.63
CA ALA A 2 4.99 31.95 6.18
C ALA A 2 3.56 31.89 5.63
N GLY A 3 2.53 31.79 6.48
CA GLY A 3 1.12 31.69 6.07
C GLY A 3 0.74 30.41 5.32
N ILE A 4 1.48 29.31 5.47
CA ILE A 4 1.21 28.02 4.81
C ILE A 4 0.91 26.96 5.88
N VAL A 5 -0.10 26.12 5.63
CA VAL A 5 -0.48 25.01 6.51
C VAL A 5 0.66 24.00 6.74
N TYR A 6 0.68 23.38 7.92
CA TYR A 6 1.65 22.34 8.28
C TYR A 6 1.26 20.97 7.72
N ILE A 7 2.27 20.17 7.38
CA ILE A 7 2.09 18.76 7.01
C ILE A 7 1.64 18.00 8.27
N GLY A 8 0.61 17.16 8.12
CA GLY A 8 -0.02 16.42 9.22
C GLY A 8 -1.20 17.13 9.88
N ALA A 9 -1.49 18.39 9.52
CA ALA A 9 -2.67 19.08 10.04
C ALA A 9 -3.96 18.48 9.50
N GLU A 10 -4.95 18.29 10.37
CA GLU A 10 -6.34 18.00 9.98
C GLU A 10 -7.06 19.30 9.66
N VAL A 11 -7.72 19.34 8.50
CA VAL A 11 -8.38 20.54 7.98
C VAL A 11 -9.84 20.27 7.63
N ASN A 12 -10.68 21.26 7.90
CA ASN A 12 -12.11 21.28 7.69
C ASN A 12 -12.51 22.31 6.62
N PRO A 13 -13.72 22.17 6.04
CA PRO A 13 -14.27 23.15 5.12
C PRO A 13 -14.17 24.59 5.63
N GLY A 14 -13.60 25.48 4.81
CA GLY A 14 -13.42 26.89 5.15
C GLY A 14 -12.08 27.24 5.80
N ASP A 15 -11.29 26.25 6.25
CA ASP A 15 -9.96 26.48 6.81
C ASP A 15 -9.01 27.07 5.76
N ILE A 16 -8.14 27.99 6.21
CA ILE A 16 -7.15 28.64 5.35
C ILE A 16 -5.93 27.72 5.20
N LEU A 17 -5.69 27.25 3.96
CA LEU A 17 -4.54 26.41 3.62
C LEU A 17 -3.31 27.26 3.31
N VAL A 18 -3.52 28.37 2.59
CA VAL A 18 -2.46 29.31 2.21
C VAL A 18 -2.99 30.73 2.33
N GLY A 19 -2.43 31.49 3.27
CA GLY A 19 -2.65 32.91 3.44
C GLY A 19 -2.14 33.69 2.24
N LYS A 20 -3.01 34.48 1.62
CA LYS A 20 -2.64 35.36 0.50
C LYS A 20 -3.38 36.69 0.60
N VAL A 21 -2.62 37.77 0.55
CA VAL A 21 -3.16 39.14 0.50
C VAL A 21 -2.88 39.76 -0.85
N THR A 22 -3.84 40.50 -1.39
CA THR A 22 -3.68 41.30 -2.61
C THR A 22 -3.94 42.76 -2.30
N PRO A 23 -3.13 43.69 -2.84
CA PRO A 23 -3.41 45.11 -2.69
C PRO A 23 -4.79 45.43 -3.27
N LYS A 24 -5.58 46.17 -2.50
CA LYS A 24 -6.91 46.64 -2.89
C LYS A 24 -6.77 48.08 -3.37
N GLY A 25 -7.28 48.39 -4.57
CA GLY A 25 -7.40 49.78 -5.01
C GLY A 25 -8.36 50.55 -4.11
N GLU A 26 -8.10 51.84 -3.89
CA GLU A 26 -8.99 52.71 -3.12
C GLU A 26 -10.38 52.75 -3.78
N SER A 27 -11.35 52.12 -3.13
CA SER A 27 -12.75 52.18 -3.53
C SER A 27 -13.41 53.32 -2.75
N PRO A 28 -14.19 54.20 -3.39
CA PRO A 28 -14.89 55.26 -2.68
C PRO A 28 -15.84 54.63 -1.66
N MET A 29 -15.67 55.01 -0.39
CA MET A 29 -16.47 54.48 0.73
C MET A 29 -17.75 55.28 0.90
N THR A 30 -18.82 54.59 1.27
CA THR A 30 -20.11 55.21 1.59
C THR A 30 -20.01 56.04 2.89
N PRO A 31 -20.84 57.09 3.06
CA PRO A 31 -20.88 57.88 4.30
C PRO A 31 -21.09 57.02 5.57
N GLU A 32 -21.88 55.96 5.47
CA GLU A 32 -22.19 55.02 6.55
C GLU A 32 -20.95 54.22 6.96
N GLU A 33 -20.18 53.70 6.00
CA GLU A 33 -18.91 53.00 6.27
C GLU A 33 -17.85 53.93 6.87
N LYS A 34 -17.81 55.18 6.41
CA LYS A 34 -16.91 56.20 6.97
C LYS A 34 -17.28 56.51 8.42
N LEU A 35 -18.57 56.64 8.73
CA LEU A 35 -19.05 56.87 10.09
C LEU A 35 -18.73 55.68 11.01
N LEU A 36 -19.02 54.45 10.57
CA LEU A 36 -18.71 53.23 11.32
C LEU A 36 -17.22 53.13 11.64
N ARG A 37 -16.35 53.41 10.67
CA ARG A 37 -14.90 53.40 10.89
C ARG A 37 -14.43 54.51 11.83
N ALA A 38 -15.04 55.69 11.77
CA ALA A 38 -14.74 56.77 12.70
C ALA A 38 -15.16 56.41 14.13
N ILE A 39 -16.28 55.70 14.31
CA ILE A 39 -16.75 55.23 15.62
C ILE A 39 -15.85 54.12 16.18
N PHE A 40 -15.49 53.12 15.37
CA PHE A 40 -14.71 51.95 15.80
C PHE A 40 -13.19 52.14 15.69
N GLY A 41 -12.71 53.24 15.11
CA GLY A 41 -11.29 53.50 14.90
C GLY A 41 -10.61 52.53 13.91
N GLU A 42 -11.39 51.80 13.12
CA GLU A 42 -10.87 50.81 12.18
C GLU A 42 -10.24 51.49 10.96
N LYS A 43 -8.92 51.31 10.81
CA LYS A 43 -8.19 51.78 9.62
C LYS A 43 -8.65 51.03 8.38
N ALA A 44 -8.64 51.71 7.23
CA ALA A 44 -8.80 51.04 5.96
C ALA A 44 -7.71 49.98 5.78
N SER A 45 -8.13 48.73 5.57
CA SER A 45 -7.21 47.71 5.07
C SER A 45 -7.01 47.96 3.58
N ASP A 46 -5.79 48.38 3.21
CA ASP A 46 -5.35 48.54 1.82
C ASP A 46 -5.13 47.18 1.12
N VAL A 47 -5.43 46.08 1.81
CA VAL A 47 -5.29 44.72 1.32
C VAL A 47 -6.61 43.96 1.41
N ARG A 48 -6.84 43.10 0.42
CA ARG A 48 -7.92 42.12 0.36
C ARG A 48 -7.38 40.72 0.62
N ASP A 49 -8.10 39.96 1.45
CA ASP A 49 -7.84 38.52 1.63
C ASP A 49 -8.24 37.74 0.36
N THR A 50 -7.27 37.05 -0.23
CA THR A 50 -7.43 36.14 -1.38
C THR A 50 -6.82 34.76 -1.06
N SER A 51 -6.83 34.39 0.21
CA SER A 51 -6.27 33.15 0.72
C SER A 51 -6.95 31.92 0.11
N LEU A 52 -6.16 30.87 -0.08
CA LEU A 52 -6.67 29.56 -0.49
C LEU A 52 -7.34 28.90 0.72
N LYS A 53 -8.65 28.70 0.62
CA LYS A 53 -9.46 28.00 1.64
C LYS A 53 -9.85 26.61 1.16
N LEU A 54 -10.05 25.69 2.10
CA LEU A 54 -10.54 24.37 1.77
C LEU A 54 -11.98 24.45 1.23
N PRO A 55 -12.28 23.87 0.05
CA PRO A 55 -13.63 23.86 -0.50
C PRO A 55 -14.64 23.17 0.43
N PRO A 56 -15.93 23.54 0.35
CA PRO A 56 -16.98 22.84 1.09
C PRO A 56 -17.06 21.36 0.70
N GLY A 57 -17.42 20.51 1.67
CA GLY A 57 -17.61 19.07 1.45
C GLY A 57 -16.33 18.23 1.43
N VAL A 58 -15.17 18.82 1.68
CA VAL A 58 -13.90 18.10 1.79
C VAL A 58 -13.32 18.33 3.18
N SER A 59 -12.95 17.25 3.86
CA SER A 59 -12.19 17.26 5.11
C SER A 59 -11.08 16.21 5.01
N GLY A 60 -9.91 16.49 5.58
CA GLY A 60 -8.80 15.56 5.46
C GLY A 60 -7.53 16.02 6.13
N THR A 61 -6.47 15.26 5.93
CA THR A 61 -5.15 15.54 6.50
C THR A 61 -4.22 16.06 5.41
N ILE A 62 -3.46 17.10 5.70
CA ILE A 62 -2.42 17.59 4.80
C ILE A 62 -1.29 16.55 4.75
N VAL A 63 -1.01 16.02 3.56
CA VAL A 63 0.04 15.01 3.36
C VAL A 63 1.34 15.63 2.88
N ASP A 64 1.24 16.62 1.99
CA ASP A 64 2.42 17.22 1.36
C ASP A 64 2.12 18.68 1.01
N VAL A 65 3.16 19.50 1.02
CA VAL A 65 3.11 20.92 0.64
C VAL A 65 4.32 21.22 -0.21
N ARG A 66 4.07 21.65 -1.45
CA ARG A 66 5.12 22.04 -2.38
C ARG A 66 5.06 23.52 -2.66
N VAL A 67 6.21 24.17 -2.49
CA VAL A 67 6.37 25.60 -2.75
C VAL A 67 7.29 25.74 -3.95
N PHE A 68 6.79 26.41 -4.98
CA PHE A 68 7.54 26.70 -6.19
C PHE A 68 7.79 28.20 -6.27
N ASN A 69 9.03 28.59 -6.48
CA ASN A 69 9.45 29.99 -6.56
C ASN A 69 10.03 30.27 -7.95
N ARG A 70 9.64 31.39 -8.54
CA ARG A 70 10.24 31.86 -9.79
C ARG A 70 11.72 32.17 -9.59
N ARG A 71 12.53 31.89 -10.61
CA ARG A 71 13.96 32.27 -10.65
C ARG A 71 14.16 33.77 -10.40
N GLY A 72 15.06 34.10 -9.47
CA GLY A 72 15.39 35.48 -9.11
C GLY A 72 14.46 36.12 -8.06
N VAL A 73 13.49 35.39 -7.53
CA VAL A 73 12.68 35.82 -6.37
C VAL A 73 13.28 35.20 -5.11
N ASP A 74 13.42 36.00 -4.05
CA ASP A 74 13.90 35.52 -2.76
C ASP A 74 12.97 34.44 -2.19
N LYS A 75 13.58 33.39 -1.65
CA LYS A 75 12.87 32.24 -1.08
C LYS A 75 12.48 32.58 0.37
N ASP A 76 11.21 32.38 0.70
CA ASP A 76 10.74 32.51 2.08
C ASP A 76 11.36 31.46 3.00
N GLU A 77 11.37 31.73 4.31
CA GLU A 77 11.87 30.81 5.34
C GLU A 77 11.28 29.39 5.21
N ARG A 78 9.98 29.29 4.92
CA ARG A 78 9.32 27.99 4.72
C ARG A 78 9.81 27.27 3.46
N ALA A 79 10.08 27.99 2.37
CA ALA A 79 10.61 27.40 1.15
C ALA A 79 12.05 26.91 1.36
N LEU A 80 12.87 27.69 2.07
CA LEU A 80 14.23 27.31 2.46
C LEU A 80 14.23 26.10 3.39
N ALA A 81 13.31 26.02 4.35
CA ALA A 81 13.18 24.88 5.25
C ALA A 81 12.80 23.59 4.48
N ILE A 82 11.83 23.68 3.55
CA ILE A 82 11.44 22.54 2.71
C ILE A 82 12.62 22.09 1.84
N GLU A 83 13.31 23.02 1.18
CA GLU A 83 14.48 22.72 0.36
C GLU A 83 15.61 22.07 1.15
N ARG A 84 15.93 22.59 2.34
CA ARG A 84 16.91 21.98 3.24
C ARG A 84 16.51 20.55 3.63
N SER A 85 15.25 20.35 4.02
CA SER A 85 14.75 19.02 4.39
C SER A 85 14.80 18.03 3.23
N GLU A 86 14.55 18.48 2.00
CA GLU A 86 14.61 17.64 0.81
C GLU A 86 16.06 17.32 0.42
N ILE A 87 16.99 18.27 0.57
CA ILE A 87 18.44 18.03 0.37
C ILE A 87 18.95 17.02 1.40
N GLU A 88 18.57 17.16 2.67
CA GLU A 88 18.95 16.23 3.73
C GLU A 88 18.42 14.83 3.45
N ARG A 89 17.16 14.72 3.00
CA ARG A 89 16.57 13.45 2.57
C ARG A 89 17.34 12.84 1.40
N LEU A 90 17.64 13.62 0.36
CA LEU A 90 18.42 13.17 -0.78
C LEU A 90 19.85 12.74 -0.40
N ALA A 91 20.45 13.41 0.58
CA ALA A 91 21.77 13.07 1.10
C ALA A 91 21.72 11.74 1.86
N LYS A 92 20.70 11.54 2.70
CA LYS A 92 20.45 10.27 3.38
C LYS A 92 20.23 9.12 2.40
N ASP A 93 19.37 9.31 1.39
CA ASP A 93 19.13 8.30 0.35
C ASP A 93 20.42 7.95 -0.40
N ARG A 94 21.25 8.95 -0.71
CA ARG A 94 22.57 8.75 -1.33
C ARG A 94 23.50 7.94 -0.41
N ASP A 95 23.56 8.30 0.86
CA ASP A 95 24.47 7.66 1.82
C ASP A 95 24.05 6.21 2.12
N ASP A 96 22.74 5.96 2.21
CA ASP A 96 22.17 4.61 2.36
C ASP A 96 22.44 3.76 1.11
N GLU A 97 22.19 4.29 -0.10
CA GLU A 97 22.52 3.60 -1.34
C GLU A 97 24.02 3.31 -1.43
N ARG A 98 24.87 4.28 -1.09
CA ARG A 98 26.33 4.12 -1.08
C ARG A 98 26.76 3.03 -0.11
N ALA A 99 26.21 3.01 1.10
CA ALA A 99 26.52 1.99 2.11
C ALA A 99 26.12 0.58 1.67
N ILE A 100 24.98 0.44 0.99
CA ILE A 100 24.54 -0.83 0.40
C ILE A 100 25.51 -1.29 -0.69
N GLN A 101 25.90 -0.38 -1.60
CA GLN A 101 26.88 -0.69 -2.65
C GLN A 101 28.24 -1.05 -2.07
N GLU A 102 28.71 -0.33 -1.06
CA GLU A 102 29.98 -0.59 -0.38
C GLU A 102 29.96 -1.94 0.34
N ARG A 103 28.87 -2.29 1.02
CA ARG A 103 28.71 -3.61 1.64
C ARG A 103 28.69 -4.73 0.60
N ALA A 104 27.98 -4.56 -0.51
CA ALA A 104 27.95 -5.54 -1.59
C ALA A 104 29.33 -5.72 -2.23
N PHE A 105 30.04 -4.62 -2.48
CA PHE A 105 31.41 -4.62 -2.99
C PHE A 105 32.37 -5.34 -2.04
N LEU A 106 32.36 -5.00 -0.74
CA LEU A 106 33.24 -5.63 0.26
C LEU A 106 32.95 -7.12 0.43
N ASN A 107 31.69 -7.55 0.34
CA ASN A 107 31.34 -8.97 0.37
C ASN A 107 31.90 -9.74 -0.84
N ARG A 108 31.74 -9.20 -2.05
CA ARG A 108 32.33 -9.79 -3.27
C ARG A 108 33.85 -9.80 -3.23
N LEU A 109 34.45 -8.71 -2.74
CA LEU A 109 35.89 -8.61 -2.57
C LEU A 109 36.41 -9.64 -1.57
N ARG A 110 35.70 -9.86 -0.46
CA ARG A 110 36.02 -10.91 0.51
C ARG A 110 35.98 -12.30 -0.10
N GLU A 111 34.94 -12.63 -0.86
CA GLU A 111 34.83 -13.93 -1.54
C GLU A 111 35.99 -14.18 -2.51
N LYS A 112 36.44 -13.14 -3.22
CA LYS A 112 37.57 -13.23 -4.16
C LYS A 112 38.94 -13.23 -3.49
N LEU A 113 39.07 -12.62 -2.31
CA LEU A 113 40.32 -12.57 -1.55
C LEU A 113 40.56 -13.83 -0.71
N LEU A 114 39.52 -14.52 -0.23
CA LEU A 114 39.66 -15.71 0.61
C LEU A 114 40.36 -16.85 -0.13
N GLY A 115 41.37 -17.45 0.52
CA GLY A 115 42.13 -18.58 -0.03
C GLY A 115 43.18 -18.19 -1.08
N GLN A 116 43.43 -16.89 -1.27
CA GLN A 116 44.44 -16.39 -2.19
C GLN A 116 45.75 -16.02 -1.46
N LEU A 117 46.86 -16.03 -2.19
CA LEU A 117 48.16 -15.58 -1.67
C LEU A 117 48.30 -14.07 -1.81
N ALA A 118 48.54 -13.39 -0.69
CA ALA A 118 48.74 -11.95 -0.65
C ALA A 118 50.00 -11.52 -1.41
N GLY A 119 49.86 -10.48 -2.23
CA GLY A 119 50.98 -9.76 -2.86
C GLY A 119 51.66 -8.78 -1.90
N SER A 120 52.66 -8.04 -2.40
CA SER A 120 53.20 -6.88 -1.68
C SER A 120 52.22 -5.72 -1.83
N GLY A 121 51.58 -5.27 -0.75
CA GLY A 121 50.57 -4.21 -0.92
C GLY A 121 50.09 -3.48 0.33
N TYR A 122 49.97 -4.15 1.48
CA TYR A 122 49.36 -3.52 2.64
C TYR A 122 50.21 -3.61 3.92
N LYS A 123 50.28 -2.49 4.65
CA LYS A 123 51.02 -2.35 5.92
C LYS A 123 50.46 -3.35 6.93
N GLY A 124 51.23 -4.40 7.22
CA GLY A 124 50.87 -5.46 8.16
C GLY A 124 50.67 -6.85 7.53
N VAL A 125 50.56 -6.97 6.21
CA VAL A 125 50.42 -8.25 5.52
C VAL A 125 51.73 -8.64 4.85
N ARG A 126 52.26 -9.83 5.16
CA ARG A 126 53.49 -10.34 4.53
C ARG A 126 53.17 -10.90 3.13
N SER A 127 54.01 -10.58 2.15
CA SER A 127 53.91 -11.15 0.80
C SER A 127 54.02 -12.68 0.89
N GLY A 128 53.10 -13.40 0.22
CA GLY A 128 53.01 -14.86 0.23
C GLY A 128 52.24 -15.46 1.42
N SER A 129 51.63 -14.65 2.28
CA SER A 129 50.69 -15.14 3.29
C SER A 129 49.34 -15.49 2.67
N GLU A 130 48.71 -16.57 3.15
CA GLU A 130 47.36 -16.94 2.74
C GLU A 130 46.34 -15.99 3.38
N ILE A 131 45.45 -15.43 2.57
CA ILE A 131 44.39 -14.55 3.04
C ILE A 131 43.27 -15.42 3.63
N ASN A 132 43.35 -15.63 4.94
CA ASN A 132 42.34 -16.31 5.73
C ASN A 132 41.35 -15.33 6.39
N ALA A 133 40.27 -15.86 6.97
CA ALA A 133 39.22 -15.04 7.59
C ALA A 133 39.72 -14.22 8.80
N GLU A 134 40.77 -14.68 9.48
CA GLU A 134 41.39 -14.02 10.63
C GLU A 134 42.20 -12.81 10.20
N LEU A 135 43.03 -12.94 9.17
CA LEU A 135 43.83 -11.86 8.59
C LEU A 135 42.94 -10.73 8.04
N LEU A 136 41.82 -11.09 7.40
CA LEU A 136 40.84 -10.10 6.94
C LEU A 136 40.09 -9.39 8.07
N ALA A 137 39.98 -10.01 9.25
CA ALA A 137 39.37 -9.39 10.42
C ALA A 137 40.30 -8.37 11.09
N GLU A 138 41.62 -8.57 11.01
CA GLU A 138 42.62 -7.61 11.52
C GLU A 138 42.78 -6.37 10.63
N VAL A 139 42.53 -6.51 9.33
CA VAL A 139 42.63 -5.40 8.36
C VAL A 139 41.32 -4.61 8.34
N PRO A 140 41.35 -3.26 8.47
CA PRO A 140 40.17 -2.43 8.33
C PRO A 140 39.50 -2.65 6.96
N ARG A 141 38.16 -2.73 6.92
CA ARG A 141 37.41 -3.01 5.68
C ARG A 141 37.74 -2.05 4.53
N ASN A 142 37.94 -0.77 4.84
CA ASN A 142 38.30 0.26 3.85
C ASN A 142 39.66 -0.01 3.19
N ALA A 143 40.55 -0.73 3.89
CA ALA A 143 41.87 -1.09 3.40
C ALA A 143 41.88 -2.36 2.54
N TRP A 144 40.81 -3.15 2.51
CA TRP A 144 40.74 -4.34 1.65
C TRP A 144 40.92 -4.00 0.17
N ARG A 145 40.54 -2.79 -0.22
CA ARG A 145 40.73 -2.26 -1.59
C ARG A 145 42.20 -2.14 -2.00
N ASN A 146 43.10 -2.02 -1.02
CA ASN A 146 44.53 -1.86 -1.23
C ASN A 146 45.29 -3.19 -1.16
N LEU A 147 44.59 -4.31 -0.89
CA LEU A 147 45.19 -5.63 -0.93
C LEU A 147 45.44 -6.05 -2.39
N THR A 148 46.61 -6.64 -2.59
CA THR A 148 47.04 -7.24 -3.86
C THR A 148 47.13 -8.76 -3.66
N VAL A 149 46.92 -9.51 -4.72
CA VAL A 149 46.97 -10.97 -4.80
C VAL A 149 48.05 -11.35 -5.84
N GLN A 150 48.68 -12.51 -5.66
CA GLN A 150 49.73 -12.99 -6.58
C GLN A 150 49.18 -13.58 -7.89
N ASP A 151 47.94 -14.07 -7.89
CA ASP A 151 47.26 -14.57 -9.09
C ASP A 151 46.79 -13.41 -9.99
N ASP A 152 47.36 -13.32 -11.18
CA ASP A 152 47.06 -12.29 -12.17
C ASP A 152 45.60 -12.30 -12.66
N HIS A 153 44.97 -13.48 -12.76
CA HIS A 153 43.58 -13.60 -13.19
C HIS A 153 42.63 -13.04 -12.12
N VAL A 154 42.85 -13.44 -10.87
CA VAL A 154 42.06 -12.95 -9.72
C VAL A 154 42.28 -11.44 -9.53
N MET A 155 43.50 -10.94 -9.74
CA MET A 155 43.78 -9.51 -9.70
C MET A 155 43.07 -8.72 -10.79
N ALA A 156 42.98 -9.24 -12.02
CA ALA A 156 42.22 -8.61 -13.09
C ALA A 156 40.72 -8.51 -12.77
N GLU A 157 40.15 -9.54 -12.14
CA GLU A 157 38.76 -9.53 -11.66
C GLU A 157 38.56 -8.49 -10.54
N ILE A 158 39.48 -8.44 -9.57
CA ILE A 158 39.45 -7.46 -8.46
C ILE A 158 39.53 -6.02 -8.99
N GLU A 159 40.41 -5.74 -9.96
CA GLU A 159 40.51 -4.42 -10.59
C GLU A 159 39.25 -4.06 -11.37
N THR A 160 38.61 -5.03 -12.02
CA THR A 160 37.31 -4.82 -12.68
C THR A 160 36.23 -4.46 -11.67
N LEU A 161 36.13 -5.20 -10.55
CA LEU A 161 35.21 -4.90 -9.46
C LEU A 161 35.43 -3.50 -8.85
N LYS A 162 36.70 -3.09 -8.68
CA LYS A 162 37.05 -1.73 -8.21
C LYS A 162 36.54 -0.66 -9.18
N ARG A 163 36.77 -0.84 -10.48
CA ARG A 163 36.31 0.09 -11.53
C ARG A 163 34.79 0.19 -11.58
N GLU A 164 34.09 -0.94 -11.48
CA GLU A 164 32.62 -0.96 -11.43
C GLU A 164 32.08 -0.22 -10.21
N PHE A 165 32.67 -0.45 -9.03
CA PHE A 165 32.29 0.24 -7.80
C PHE A 165 32.53 1.75 -7.89
N ASP A 166 33.71 2.18 -8.35
CA ASP A 166 34.04 3.60 -8.51
C ASP A 166 33.10 4.28 -9.51
N ALA A 167 32.78 3.61 -10.63
CA ALA A 167 31.81 4.10 -11.60
C ALA A 167 30.39 4.21 -11.01
N ALA A 168 29.96 3.25 -10.20
CA ALA A 168 28.68 3.26 -9.52
C ALA A 168 28.58 4.41 -8.50
N VAL A 169 29.62 4.61 -7.68
CA VAL A 169 29.69 5.71 -6.70
C VAL A 169 29.71 7.07 -7.42
N HIS A 170 30.48 7.21 -8.50
CA HIS A 170 30.49 8.44 -9.30
C HIS A 170 29.11 8.74 -9.90
N LYS A 171 28.43 7.72 -10.46
CA LYS A 171 27.07 7.86 -11.00
C LYS A 171 26.07 8.28 -9.92
N LEU A 172 26.20 7.73 -8.71
CA LEU A 172 25.37 8.07 -7.56
C LEU A 172 25.58 9.53 -7.14
N GLN A 173 26.83 9.96 -7.03
CA GLN A 173 27.19 11.34 -6.69
C GLN A 173 26.70 12.34 -7.75
N ALA A 174 26.94 12.07 -9.04
CA ALA A 174 26.47 12.91 -10.14
C ALA A 174 24.93 13.02 -10.17
N ARG A 175 24.22 11.94 -9.85
CA ARG A 175 22.75 11.95 -9.73
C ARG A 175 22.29 12.79 -8.54
N PHE A 176 22.97 12.72 -7.40
CA PHE A 176 22.69 13.56 -6.24
C PHE A 176 22.90 15.04 -6.56
N GLU A 177 24.06 15.40 -7.11
CA GLU A 177 24.39 16.77 -7.51
C GLU A 177 23.38 17.33 -8.51
N SER A 178 23.02 16.55 -9.54
CA SER A 178 22.00 16.95 -10.51
C SER A 178 20.63 17.18 -9.86
N LYS A 179 20.23 16.38 -8.86
CA LYS A 179 18.97 16.59 -8.13
C LYS A 179 19.01 17.84 -7.24
N VAL A 180 20.12 18.07 -6.53
CA VAL A 180 20.30 19.27 -5.69
C VAL A 180 20.31 20.53 -6.56
N GLU A 181 21.02 20.50 -7.69
CA GLU A 181 21.05 21.60 -8.64
C GLU A 181 19.64 21.92 -9.16
N LYS A 182 18.88 20.89 -9.58
CA LYS A 182 17.50 21.07 -10.05
C LYS A 182 16.59 21.68 -8.99
N LEU A 183 16.77 21.30 -7.73
CA LEU A 183 16.00 21.86 -6.60
C LEU A 183 16.37 23.34 -6.34
N GLN A 184 17.66 23.68 -6.45
CA GLN A 184 18.17 25.04 -6.21
C GLN A 184 17.87 26.02 -7.35
N ARG A 185 17.92 25.55 -8.61
CA ARG A 185 17.83 26.36 -9.84
C ARG A 185 16.52 27.14 -10.00
N GLY A 186 15.50 26.82 -9.21
CA GLY A 186 14.20 27.48 -9.22
C GLY A 186 13.37 27.14 -10.45
N ASP A 187 12.06 27.37 -10.33
CA ASP A 187 11.07 26.86 -11.28
C ASP A 187 10.71 27.90 -12.35
N GLU A 188 10.39 27.40 -13.54
CA GLU A 188 9.82 28.22 -14.61
C GLU A 188 8.30 28.37 -14.39
N MET A 189 7.88 29.62 -14.18
CA MET A 189 6.50 29.97 -13.83
C MET A 189 5.82 30.75 -14.95
N PRO A 190 4.49 30.61 -15.13
CA PRO A 190 3.71 31.42 -16.05
C PRO A 190 3.94 32.93 -15.84
N PRO A 191 3.86 33.76 -16.89
CA PRO A 191 4.01 35.22 -16.78
C PRO A 191 3.16 35.80 -15.64
N GLY A 192 3.74 36.69 -14.83
CA GLY A 192 3.08 37.29 -13.66
C GLY A 192 2.98 36.43 -12.40
N VAL A 193 3.31 35.13 -12.42
CA VAL A 193 3.32 34.28 -11.22
C VAL A 193 4.69 34.29 -10.56
N MET A 194 4.79 34.85 -9.35
CA MET A 194 6.03 34.91 -8.57
C MET A 194 6.27 33.65 -7.75
N LYS A 195 5.20 33.10 -7.16
CA LYS A 195 5.22 31.95 -6.27
C LYS A 195 3.94 31.13 -6.45
N MET A 196 4.06 29.81 -6.39
CA MET A 196 2.95 28.87 -6.40
C MET A 196 3.08 27.91 -5.23
N VAL A 197 1.98 27.69 -4.50
CA VAL A 197 1.93 26.71 -3.41
C VAL A 197 0.90 25.64 -3.78
N LYS A 198 1.31 24.38 -3.78
CA LYS A 198 0.43 23.22 -3.94
C LYS A 198 0.33 22.50 -2.61
N VAL A 199 -0.90 22.31 -2.14
CA VAL A 199 -1.20 21.59 -0.91
C VAL A 199 -1.92 20.30 -1.28
N PHE A 200 -1.38 19.17 -0.83
CA PHE A 200 -1.96 17.84 -1.06
C PHE A 200 -2.70 17.37 0.18
N ILE A 201 -3.95 16.96 -0.02
CA ILE A 201 -4.86 16.59 1.07
C ILE A 201 -5.29 15.16 0.85
N ALA A 202 -5.06 14.31 1.85
CA ALA A 202 -5.63 12.96 1.87
C ALA A 202 -7.00 13.00 2.53
N VAL A 203 -7.99 12.51 1.81
CA VAL A 203 -9.38 12.43 2.26
C VAL A 203 -9.73 10.96 2.45
N LYS A 204 -10.11 10.58 3.67
CA LYS A 204 -10.64 9.24 3.97
C LYS A 204 -12.16 9.25 3.79
N ARG A 205 -12.64 8.73 2.65
CA ARG A 205 -14.08 8.61 2.38
C ARG A 205 -14.58 7.23 2.78
N LYS A 206 -15.46 7.18 3.80
CA LYS A 206 -16.15 5.95 4.20
C LYS A 206 -17.27 5.61 3.20
N LEU A 207 -17.75 4.37 3.23
CA LEU A 207 -18.96 3.99 2.49
C LEU A 207 -20.16 4.67 3.13
N GLN A 208 -21.01 5.30 2.31
CA GLN A 208 -22.21 5.97 2.78
C GLN A 208 -23.41 5.69 1.87
N PRO A 209 -24.66 5.84 2.37
CA PRO A 209 -25.83 5.81 1.52
C PRO A 209 -25.70 6.78 0.34
N GLY A 210 -26.02 6.30 -0.86
CA GLY A 210 -25.79 7.03 -2.11
C GLY A 210 -24.55 6.56 -2.87
N ASP A 211 -23.56 5.95 -2.21
CA ASP A 211 -22.39 5.39 -2.90
C ASP A 211 -22.79 4.24 -3.83
N LYS A 212 -22.14 4.18 -4.99
CA LYS A 212 -22.39 3.15 -5.99
C LYS A 212 -21.47 1.95 -5.80
N MET A 213 -22.06 0.77 -5.68
CA MET A 213 -21.35 -0.51 -5.64
C MET A 213 -21.72 -1.38 -6.84
N ALA A 214 -20.84 -2.30 -7.20
CA ALA A 214 -21.08 -3.24 -8.27
C ALA A 214 -20.40 -4.60 -8.02
N GLY A 215 -21.03 -5.68 -8.44
CA GLY A 215 -20.36 -6.96 -8.62
C GLY A 215 -19.72 -7.05 -10.01
N ARG A 216 -18.98 -8.13 -10.25
CA ARG A 216 -18.29 -8.39 -11.52
C ARG A 216 -19.23 -8.78 -12.66
N HIS A 217 -20.46 -9.19 -12.33
CA HIS A 217 -21.48 -9.66 -13.27
C HIS A 217 -22.44 -8.55 -13.75
N GLY A 218 -22.02 -7.28 -13.67
CA GLY A 218 -22.81 -6.13 -14.12
C GLY A 218 -23.97 -5.76 -13.20
N ASN A 219 -24.13 -6.43 -12.05
CA ASN A 219 -25.05 -6.06 -10.99
C ASN A 219 -24.56 -4.79 -10.30
N LYS A 220 -25.20 -3.65 -10.61
CA LYS A 220 -24.90 -2.35 -10.01
C LYS A 220 -26.02 -1.96 -9.06
N GLY A 221 -25.66 -1.38 -7.92
CA GLY A 221 -26.58 -0.90 -6.91
C GLY A 221 -26.07 0.38 -6.27
N VAL A 222 -26.98 1.13 -5.67
CA VAL A 222 -26.66 2.26 -4.80
C VAL A 222 -26.92 1.80 -3.37
N VAL A 223 -26.00 2.09 -2.45
CA VAL A 223 -26.21 1.79 -1.02
C VAL A 223 -27.40 2.62 -0.55
N SER A 224 -28.48 1.96 -0.14
CA SER A 224 -29.71 2.64 0.31
C SER A 224 -29.68 2.98 1.79
N LYS A 225 -29.21 2.03 2.62
CA LYS A 225 -29.15 2.16 4.07
C LYS A 225 -27.99 1.33 4.62
N VAL A 226 -27.32 1.85 5.64
CA VAL A 226 -26.40 1.10 6.50
C VAL A 226 -27.15 0.84 7.80
N VAL A 227 -27.33 -0.43 8.17
CA VAL A 227 -28.06 -0.85 9.37
C VAL A 227 -27.10 -1.40 10.42
N PRO A 228 -27.47 -1.37 11.71
CA PRO A 228 -26.72 -2.07 12.75
C PRO A 228 -26.66 -3.58 12.49
N ILE A 229 -25.68 -4.26 13.08
CA ILE A 229 -25.45 -5.71 12.84
C ILE A 229 -26.58 -6.57 13.42
N GLU A 230 -27.18 -6.14 14.52
CA GLU A 230 -28.31 -6.79 15.19
C GLU A 230 -29.60 -6.77 14.35
N ASP A 231 -29.71 -5.83 13.41
CA ASP A 231 -30.86 -5.72 12.50
C ASP A 231 -30.72 -6.63 11.26
N MET A 232 -29.54 -7.19 11.03
CA MET A 232 -29.24 -7.98 9.83
C MET A 232 -29.75 -9.42 9.98
N PRO A 233 -30.24 -10.04 8.89
CA PRO A 233 -30.49 -11.47 8.87
C PRO A 233 -29.27 -12.27 9.32
N PHE A 234 -29.48 -13.30 10.11
CA PHE A 234 -28.40 -14.14 10.64
C PHE A 234 -28.68 -15.62 10.41
N LEU A 235 -27.58 -16.38 10.33
CA LEU A 235 -27.54 -17.84 10.17
C LEU A 235 -27.80 -18.54 11.51
N GLU A 236 -28.03 -19.86 11.47
CA GLU A 236 -28.27 -20.67 12.68
C GLU A 236 -27.10 -20.65 13.68
N ASP A 237 -25.87 -20.38 13.20
CA ASP A 237 -24.68 -20.21 14.02
C ASP A 237 -24.54 -18.80 14.65
N GLY A 238 -25.50 -17.90 14.37
CA GLY A 238 -25.50 -16.50 14.82
C GLY A 238 -24.73 -15.55 13.91
N THR A 239 -24.12 -16.02 12.82
CA THR A 239 -23.38 -15.18 11.89
C THR A 239 -24.34 -14.29 11.09
N ALA A 240 -24.22 -12.98 11.23
CA ALA A 240 -24.99 -12.00 10.46
C ALA A 240 -24.48 -11.87 9.01
N VAL A 241 -25.39 -11.60 8.07
CA VAL A 241 -25.02 -11.30 6.68
C VAL A 241 -24.52 -9.86 6.54
N ASP A 242 -23.57 -9.61 5.63
CA ASP A 242 -22.99 -8.27 5.42
C ASP A 242 -23.80 -7.39 4.45
N ILE A 243 -24.34 -7.99 3.39
CA ILE A 243 -25.03 -7.28 2.30
C ILE A 243 -26.27 -8.08 1.89
N VAL A 244 -27.41 -7.41 1.81
CA VAL A 244 -28.66 -7.97 1.27
C VAL A 244 -28.88 -7.45 -0.15
N LEU A 245 -28.98 -8.36 -1.12
CA LEU A 245 -29.23 -8.04 -2.53
C LEU A 245 -30.64 -8.45 -2.93
N ASN A 246 -31.26 -7.68 -3.83
CA ASN A 246 -32.59 -7.99 -4.34
C ASN A 246 -32.52 -9.11 -5.41
N PRO A 247 -33.20 -10.26 -5.21
CA PRO A 247 -33.16 -11.38 -6.15
C PRO A 247 -33.83 -11.06 -7.50
N LEU A 248 -34.78 -10.11 -7.55
CA LEU A 248 -35.50 -9.74 -8.78
C LEU A 248 -34.59 -9.14 -9.87
N GLY A 249 -33.41 -8.65 -9.47
CA GLY A 249 -32.42 -8.12 -10.40
C GLY A 249 -31.71 -9.18 -11.24
N VAL A 250 -31.77 -10.46 -10.86
CA VAL A 250 -31.06 -11.55 -11.54
C VAL A 250 -31.83 -12.07 -12.76
N PRO A 251 -33.13 -12.45 -12.66
CA PRO A 251 -33.87 -12.99 -13.79
C PRO A 251 -33.99 -11.99 -14.95
N SER A 252 -34.22 -10.71 -14.63
CA SER A 252 -34.42 -9.65 -15.62
C SER A 252 -33.15 -9.30 -16.41
N ARG A 253 -31.96 -9.49 -15.82
CA ARG A 253 -30.66 -9.18 -16.45
C ARG A 253 -29.93 -10.40 -16.97
N MET A 254 -30.46 -11.60 -16.73
CA MET A 254 -29.88 -12.89 -17.14
C MET A 254 -28.41 -13.08 -16.72
N ASN A 255 -27.98 -12.46 -15.62
CA ASN A 255 -26.61 -12.54 -15.11
C ASN A 255 -26.49 -13.60 -14.00
N VAL A 256 -26.81 -14.85 -14.37
CA VAL A 256 -26.82 -16.03 -13.47
C VAL A 256 -25.45 -16.32 -12.86
N GLY A 257 -24.36 -15.91 -13.52
CA GLY A 257 -22.99 -16.07 -13.01
C GLY A 257 -22.78 -15.53 -11.60
N GLN A 258 -23.51 -14.49 -11.18
CA GLN A 258 -23.40 -13.97 -9.81
C GLN A 258 -23.91 -14.97 -8.75
N ILE A 259 -24.90 -15.81 -9.10
CA ILE A 259 -25.41 -16.86 -8.21
C ILE A 259 -24.38 -17.98 -8.11
N LEU A 260 -23.80 -18.40 -9.24
CA LEU A 260 -22.74 -19.40 -9.27
C LEU A 260 -21.51 -18.94 -8.48
N GLU A 261 -21.12 -17.67 -8.61
CA GLU A 261 -20.08 -17.04 -7.79
C GLU A 261 -20.43 -17.10 -6.30
N THR A 262 -21.68 -16.78 -5.94
CA THR A 262 -22.15 -16.79 -4.55
C THR A 262 -22.06 -18.19 -3.94
N HIS A 263 -22.51 -19.23 -4.66
CA HIS A 263 -22.46 -20.62 -4.22
C HIS A 263 -21.01 -21.11 -4.07
N LEU A 264 -20.17 -20.91 -5.08
CA LEU A 264 -18.77 -21.32 -5.02
C LEU A 264 -18.01 -20.58 -3.92
N GLY A 265 -18.24 -19.28 -3.78
CA GLY A 265 -17.66 -18.47 -2.71
C GLY A 265 -18.08 -18.94 -1.32
N TRP A 266 -19.31 -19.44 -1.17
CA TRP A 266 -19.77 -20.05 0.07
C TRP A 266 -19.02 -21.35 0.40
N ALA A 267 -18.85 -22.23 -0.57
CA ALA A 267 -18.06 -23.45 -0.41
C ALA A 267 -16.61 -23.13 -0.02
N CYS A 268 -15.97 -22.20 -0.75
CA CYS A 268 -14.61 -21.74 -0.48
C CYS A 268 -14.42 -21.24 0.96
N ALA A 269 -15.34 -20.41 1.45
CA ALA A 269 -15.25 -19.83 2.79
C ALA A 269 -15.41 -20.87 3.90
N ASN A 270 -16.33 -21.82 3.74
CA ASN A 270 -16.55 -22.89 4.71
C ASN A 270 -15.39 -23.90 4.72
N LEU A 271 -14.85 -24.28 3.55
CA LEU A 271 -13.63 -25.09 3.45
C LEU A 271 -12.44 -24.38 4.11
N GLY A 272 -12.28 -23.08 3.87
CA GLY A 272 -11.22 -22.28 4.51
C GLY A 272 -11.34 -22.29 6.04
N ARG A 273 -12.56 -22.14 6.58
CA ARG A 273 -12.81 -22.19 8.03
C ARG A 273 -12.40 -23.53 8.63
N GLN A 274 -12.83 -24.63 8.01
CA GLN A 274 -12.49 -25.99 8.43
C GLN A 274 -10.98 -26.25 8.39
N ILE A 275 -10.28 -25.83 7.32
CA ILE A 275 -8.81 -25.92 7.24
C ILE A 275 -8.15 -25.10 8.36
N GLY A 276 -8.67 -23.89 8.63
CA GLY A 276 -8.18 -23.04 9.70
C GLY A 276 -8.29 -23.68 11.08
N GLU A 277 -9.43 -24.32 11.37
CA GLU A 277 -9.65 -25.06 12.62
C GLU A 277 -8.68 -26.24 12.75
N LEU A 278 -8.48 -27.03 11.68
CA LEU A 278 -7.53 -28.15 11.67
C LEU A 278 -6.10 -27.71 11.91
N VAL A 279 -5.66 -26.58 11.32
CA VAL A 279 -4.30 -26.08 11.52
C VAL A 279 -4.10 -25.48 12.90
N ASP A 280 -5.10 -24.82 13.46
CA ASP A 280 -5.05 -24.34 14.84
C ASP A 280 -4.95 -25.52 15.82
N ASN A 281 -5.65 -26.63 15.57
CA ASN A 281 -5.55 -27.86 16.35
C ASN A 281 -4.19 -28.54 16.19
N TYR A 282 -3.69 -28.64 14.96
CA TYR A 282 -2.38 -29.22 14.66
C TYR A 282 -1.26 -28.46 15.37
N ARG A 283 -1.26 -27.12 15.32
CA ARG A 283 -0.27 -26.28 16.01
C ARG A 283 -0.32 -26.42 17.53
N ARG A 284 -1.49 -26.68 18.12
CA ARG A 284 -1.65 -26.82 19.58
C ARG A 284 -1.29 -28.20 20.10
N THR A 285 -1.68 -29.25 19.38
CA THR A 285 -1.65 -30.63 19.90
C THR A 285 -0.62 -31.52 19.20
N GLY A 286 -0.11 -31.10 18.03
CA GLY A 286 0.69 -31.94 17.14
C GLY A 286 -0.10 -33.08 16.48
N GLN A 287 -1.41 -33.18 16.73
CA GLN A 287 -2.30 -34.21 16.20
C GLN A 287 -3.10 -33.64 15.00
N GLU A 288 -3.84 -34.48 14.27
CA GLU A 288 -4.61 -34.11 13.06
C GLU A 288 -3.81 -33.77 11.78
N ARG A 289 -2.48 -33.98 11.77
CA ARG A 289 -1.67 -33.81 10.54
C ARG A 289 -2.25 -34.59 9.35
N GLU A 290 -2.51 -35.88 9.54
CA GLU A 290 -3.04 -36.74 8.47
C GLU A 290 -4.39 -36.24 7.96
N ARG A 291 -5.25 -35.76 8.87
CA ARG A 291 -6.56 -35.21 8.53
C ARG A 291 -6.44 -33.90 7.74
N LEU A 292 -5.51 -33.03 8.11
CA LEU A 292 -5.22 -31.81 7.38
C LEU A 292 -4.74 -32.11 5.96
N HIS A 293 -3.76 -33.00 5.81
CA HIS A 293 -3.24 -33.41 4.51
C HIS A 293 -4.31 -34.10 3.65
N ALA A 294 -5.16 -34.94 4.25
CA ALA A 294 -6.30 -35.55 3.56
C ALA A 294 -7.29 -34.50 3.05
N MET A 295 -7.61 -33.49 3.88
CA MET A 295 -8.49 -32.41 3.49
C MET A 295 -7.89 -31.55 2.36
N LEU A 296 -6.59 -31.22 2.45
CA LEU A 296 -5.90 -30.48 1.38
C LEU A 296 -5.88 -31.28 0.07
N LYS A 297 -5.66 -32.60 0.14
CA LYS A 297 -5.72 -33.49 -1.03
C LYS A 297 -7.11 -33.53 -1.64
N ASP A 298 -8.15 -33.56 -0.82
CA ASP A 298 -9.54 -33.58 -1.31
C ASP A 298 -9.98 -32.25 -1.94
N VAL A 299 -9.53 -31.12 -1.38
CA VAL A 299 -9.87 -29.77 -1.88
C VAL A 299 -9.12 -29.43 -3.17
N TYR A 300 -7.81 -29.64 -3.22
CA TYR A 300 -6.97 -29.28 -4.37
C TYR A 300 -6.91 -30.37 -5.45
N GLY A 301 -7.37 -31.58 -5.14
CA GLY A 301 -7.22 -32.74 -6.00
C GLY A 301 -5.81 -33.32 -5.97
N GLU A 302 -5.70 -34.59 -6.40
CA GLU A 302 -4.48 -35.37 -6.29
C GLU A 302 -3.30 -34.78 -7.08
N GLU A 303 -3.56 -34.28 -8.29
CA GLU A 303 -2.49 -33.75 -9.14
C GLU A 303 -1.80 -32.51 -8.55
N ILE A 304 -2.59 -31.55 -8.04
CA ILE A 304 -2.05 -30.30 -7.47
C ILE A 304 -1.40 -30.61 -6.11
N TYR A 305 -2.05 -31.44 -5.30
CA TYR A 305 -1.53 -31.82 -3.99
C TYR A 305 -0.14 -32.44 -4.09
N THR A 306 0.06 -33.45 -4.96
CA THR A 306 1.37 -34.12 -5.10
C THR A 306 2.43 -33.21 -5.70
N LYS A 307 2.06 -32.32 -6.64
CA LYS A 307 3.03 -31.41 -7.27
C LYS A 307 3.47 -30.25 -6.37
N GLN A 308 2.59 -29.77 -5.49
CA GLN A 308 2.81 -28.50 -4.79
C GLN A 308 2.78 -28.63 -3.27
N ILE A 309 1.90 -29.45 -2.69
CA ILE A 309 1.65 -29.48 -1.24
C ILE A 309 2.44 -30.60 -0.56
N GLU A 310 2.54 -31.77 -1.19
CA GLU A 310 3.25 -32.93 -0.62
C GLU A 310 4.76 -32.70 -0.44
N ILE A 311 5.34 -31.83 -1.27
CA ILE A 311 6.76 -31.46 -1.22
C ILE A 311 7.08 -30.37 -0.18
N MET A 312 6.07 -29.73 0.40
CA MET A 312 6.24 -28.65 1.38
C MET A 312 6.62 -29.21 2.74
N ASP A 313 7.40 -28.44 3.50
CA ASP A 313 7.65 -28.77 4.90
C ASP A 313 6.44 -28.39 5.79
N ASP A 314 6.47 -28.82 7.05
CA ASP A 314 5.35 -28.59 7.97
C ASP A 314 5.12 -27.11 8.27
N ALA A 315 6.17 -26.27 8.16
CA ALA A 315 6.09 -24.84 8.39
C ALA A 315 5.39 -24.14 7.21
N ASP A 316 5.76 -24.51 5.99
CA ASP A 316 5.18 -24.05 4.73
C ASP A 316 3.71 -24.46 4.62
N VAL A 317 3.36 -25.71 4.96
CA VAL A 317 1.96 -26.17 4.99
C VAL A 317 1.15 -25.38 6.00
N ALA A 318 1.71 -25.12 7.19
CA ALA A 318 1.05 -24.33 8.21
C ALA A 318 0.89 -22.86 7.80
N GLU A 319 1.83 -22.29 7.03
CA GLU A 319 1.71 -20.95 6.46
C GLU A 319 0.63 -20.90 5.37
N LEU A 320 0.64 -21.85 4.43
CA LEU A 320 -0.38 -21.99 3.39
C LEU A 320 -1.78 -22.03 4.00
N CYS A 321 -1.98 -22.90 4.98
CA CYS A 321 -3.25 -23.01 5.68
C CYS A 321 -3.64 -21.74 6.43
N GLY A 322 -2.66 -21.05 7.01
CA GLY A 322 -2.84 -19.73 7.61
C GLY A 322 -3.36 -18.69 6.62
N ASN A 323 -2.90 -18.75 5.37
CA ASN A 323 -3.32 -17.84 4.30
C ASN A 323 -4.74 -18.16 3.79
N ILE A 324 -5.08 -19.44 3.62
CA ILE A 324 -6.38 -19.88 3.07
C ILE A 324 -7.49 -20.01 4.11
N ARG A 325 -7.21 -19.79 5.40
CA ARG A 325 -8.20 -19.93 6.49
C ARG A 325 -9.47 -19.08 6.33
N LYS A 326 -9.39 -17.97 5.60
CA LYS A 326 -10.54 -17.09 5.33
C LYS A 326 -11.40 -17.58 4.15
N GLY A 327 -10.87 -18.50 3.37
CA GLY A 327 -11.50 -19.06 2.19
C GLY A 327 -10.46 -19.59 1.21
N VAL A 328 -10.72 -20.77 0.65
CA VAL A 328 -9.84 -21.38 -0.35
C VAL A 328 -9.96 -20.59 -1.66
N PRO A 329 -8.88 -19.99 -2.18
CA PRO A 329 -8.92 -19.27 -3.44
C PRO A 329 -9.08 -20.26 -4.60
N ILE A 330 -10.11 -20.05 -5.42
CA ILE A 330 -10.39 -20.88 -6.60
C ILE A 330 -10.27 -20.03 -7.87
N ALA A 331 -9.72 -20.63 -8.92
CA ALA A 331 -9.69 -20.07 -10.26
C ALA A 331 -10.71 -20.80 -11.15
N THR A 332 -11.62 -20.04 -11.77
CA THR A 332 -12.54 -20.52 -12.79
C THR A 332 -12.26 -19.74 -14.08
N PRO A 333 -11.48 -20.31 -15.02
CA PRO A 333 -11.17 -19.67 -16.30
C PRO A 333 -12.40 -19.25 -17.10
N VAL A 334 -12.21 -18.25 -17.98
CA VAL A 334 -13.27 -17.83 -18.90
C VAL A 334 -13.48 -18.93 -19.94
N PHE A 335 -14.73 -19.38 -20.09
CA PHE A 335 -15.18 -20.46 -20.99
C PHE A 335 -14.73 -21.89 -20.65
N ASP A 336 -13.82 -22.07 -19.69
CA ASP A 336 -13.37 -23.38 -19.18
C ASP A 336 -13.40 -23.40 -17.65
N GLY A 337 -14.52 -22.94 -17.10
CA GLY A 337 -14.72 -22.76 -15.66
C GLY A 337 -15.39 -23.96 -14.98
N ALA A 338 -15.55 -23.84 -13.66
CA ALA A 338 -16.25 -24.83 -12.85
C ALA A 338 -17.70 -25.01 -13.33
N ARG A 339 -18.15 -26.25 -13.43
CA ARG A 339 -19.52 -26.64 -13.75
C ARG A 339 -20.36 -26.65 -12.47
N ILE A 340 -21.68 -26.72 -12.64
CA ILE A 340 -22.62 -26.77 -11.51
C ILE A 340 -22.33 -27.99 -10.61
N THR A 341 -22.04 -29.15 -11.20
CA THR A 341 -21.67 -30.36 -10.46
C THR A 341 -20.44 -30.15 -9.59
N ASP A 342 -19.43 -29.43 -10.10
CA ASP A 342 -18.20 -29.14 -9.35
C ASP A 342 -18.49 -28.22 -8.15
N ILE A 343 -19.43 -27.28 -8.31
CA ILE A 343 -19.87 -26.38 -7.22
C ILE A 343 -20.67 -27.18 -6.17
N GLU A 344 -21.57 -28.06 -6.59
CA GLU A 344 -22.36 -28.93 -5.71
C GLU A 344 -21.44 -29.86 -4.90
N ASP A 345 -20.44 -30.46 -5.55
CA ASP A 345 -19.42 -31.29 -4.90
C ASP A 345 -18.62 -30.49 -3.87
N MET A 346 -18.23 -29.25 -4.20
CA MET A 346 -17.52 -28.37 -3.27
C MET A 346 -18.38 -27.95 -2.07
N LEU A 347 -19.68 -27.67 -2.29
CA LEU A 347 -20.64 -27.40 -1.21
C LEU A 347 -20.81 -28.61 -0.29
N ALA A 348 -20.91 -29.81 -0.87
CA ALA A 348 -20.99 -31.06 -0.12
C ALA A 348 -19.73 -31.28 0.73
N LYS A 349 -18.53 -31.09 0.16
CA LYS A 349 -17.25 -31.15 0.90
C LYS A 349 -17.17 -30.13 2.03
N ALA A 350 -17.72 -28.94 1.80
CA ALA A 350 -17.79 -27.87 2.79
C ALA A 350 -18.83 -28.14 3.91
N GLY A 351 -19.61 -29.22 3.82
CA GLY A 351 -20.60 -29.60 4.83
C GLY A 351 -21.85 -28.71 4.83
N VAL A 352 -22.15 -28.05 3.71
CA VAL A 352 -23.29 -27.14 3.55
C VAL A 352 -24.32 -27.71 2.57
N ASP A 353 -25.54 -27.19 2.60
CA ASP A 353 -26.62 -27.61 1.69
C ASP A 353 -26.19 -27.38 0.22
N ILE A 354 -26.29 -28.44 -0.60
CA ILE A 354 -25.90 -28.43 -2.02
C ILE A 354 -26.69 -27.39 -2.85
N SER A 355 -27.87 -26.97 -2.37
CA SER A 355 -28.63 -25.90 -3.00
C SER A 355 -27.99 -24.52 -2.86
N GLY A 356 -27.02 -24.36 -1.96
CA GLY A 356 -26.46 -23.06 -1.57
C GLY A 356 -27.45 -22.17 -0.79
N GLN A 357 -28.57 -22.74 -0.34
CA GLN A 357 -29.61 -22.03 0.40
C GLN A 357 -29.60 -22.41 1.88
N MET A 358 -29.76 -21.41 2.74
CA MET A 358 -29.74 -21.54 4.19
C MET A 358 -31.03 -21.04 4.81
N THR A 359 -31.37 -21.58 5.98
CA THR A 359 -32.37 -20.98 6.86
C THR A 359 -31.76 -19.73 7.48
N LEU A 360 -32.46 -18.61 7.37
CA LEU A 360 -32.08 -17.35 8.00
C LEU A 360 -33.17 -16.94 9.00
N ALA A 361 -32.78 -16.19 10.03
CA ALA A 361 -33.70 -15.53 10.94
C ALA A 361 -33.61 -14.00 10.78
N ASP A 362 -34.72 -13.31 10.98
CA ASP A 362 -34.77 -11.84 11.01
C ASP A 362 -34.09 -11.33 12.29
N GLY A 363 -33.08 -10.47 12.15
CA GLY A 363 -32.36 -9.86 13.28
C GLY A 363 -33.26 -9.08 14.24
N ARG A 364 -34.39 -8.54 13.76
CA ARG A 364 -35.30 -7.72 14.58
C ARG A 364 -36.29 -8.52 15.39
N THR A 365 -36.86 -9.58 14.82
CA THR A 365 -37.91 -10.37 15.47
C THR A 365 -37.38 -11.69 16.02
N GLY A 366 -36.26 -12.19 15.49
CA GLY A 366 -35.74 -13.53 15.75
C GLY A 366 -36.51 -14.64 15.03
N GLU A 367 -37.54 -14.32 14.25
CA GLU A 367 -38.33 -15.30 13.54
C GLU A 367 -37.59 -15.81 12.30
N GLN A 368 -37.73 -17.12 12.03
CA GLN A 368 -37.15 -17.72 10.83
C GLN A 368 -37.93 -17.29 9.58
N PHE A 369 -37.23 -17.04 8.48
CA PHE A 369 -37.88 -16.80 7.20
C PHE A 369 -38.59 -18.09 6.71
N GLU A 370 -39.76 -17.92 6.09
CA GLU A 370 -40.59 -19.02 5.60
C GLU A 370 -39.90 -19.90 4.54
N ARG A 371 -38.92 -19.33 3.82
CA ARG A 371 -38.18 -20.01 2.75
C ARG A 371 -36.69 -19.87 2.98
N LYS A 372 -35.95 -20.92 2.62
CA LYS A 372 -34.48 -20.85 2.56
C LYS A 372 -34.04 -19.78 1.56
N VAL A 373 -32.94 -19.12 1.88
CA VAL A 373 -32.38 -18.00 1.11
C VAL A 373 -30.97 -18.35 0.67
N THR A 374 -30.60 -18.00 -0.56
CA THR A 374 -29.22 -18.16 -1.03
C THR A 374 -28.28 -17.25 -0.23
N VAL A 375 -27.29 -17.85 0.43
CA VAL A 375 -26.26 -17.15 1.20
C VAL A 375 -24.90 -17.57 0.67
N GLY A 376 -23.99 -16.61 0.52
CA GLY A 376 -22.65 -16.90 0.05
C GLY A 376 -21.79 -15.66 -0.10
N TYR A 377 -20.60 -15.85 -0.67
CA TYR A 377 -19.65 -14.76 -0.89
C TYR A 377 -19.65 -14.32 -2.35
N MET A 378 -19.95 -13.05 -2.58
CA MET A 378 -19.87 -12.40 -3.88
C MET A 378 -18.80 -11.30 -3.83
N TYR A 379 -17.96 -11.21 -4.86
CA TYR A 379 -16.94 -10.17 -4.90
C TYR A 379 -17.53 -8.82 -5.33
N MET A 380 -17.53 -7.85 -4.40
CA MET A 380 -18.13 -6.52 -4.58
C MET A 380 -17.06 -5.42 -4.69
N LEU A 381 -17.34 -4.43 -5.54
CA LEU A 381 -16.47 -3.29 -5.83
C LEU A 381 -17.19 -1.97 -5.47
N LYS A 382 -16.46 -1.03 -4.85
CA LYS A 382 -16.89 0.37 -4.73
C LYS A 382 -16.48 1.13 -6.00
N LEU A 383 -17.45 1.75 -6.67
CA LEU A 383 -17.17 2.54 -7.88
C LEU A 383 -16.74 3.97 -7.51
N GLY A 384 -16.00 4.64 -8.41
CA GLY A 384 -15.60 6.05 -8.24
C GLY A 384 -16.74 7.07 -8.25
N HIS A 385 -18.00 6.61 -8.38
CA HIS A 385 -19.20 7.42 -8.27
C HIS A 385 -19.60 7.49 -6.80
N MET A 386 -18.97 8.41 -6.08
CA MET A 386 -19.26 8.68 -4.66
C MET A 386 -20.23 9.86 -4.56
N VAL A 387 -21.11 9.81 -3.57
CA VAL A 387 -21.98 10.95 -3.21
C VAL A 387 -21.24 11.94 -2.33
#